data_AF-A0AAU2UZ64-F1
#
_entry.id   AF-A0AAU2UZ64-F1
#
_cell.length_a   1.000
_cell.length_b   1.000
_cell.length_c   1.000
_cell.angle_alpha   90.00
_cell.angle_beta   90.00
_cell.angle_gamma   90.00
#
_symmetry.space_group_name_H-M   'P 1'
#
loop_
_entity.id
_entity.type
_entity.pdbx_description
1 polymer ?
#
loop_
_entity_poly.entity_id
_entity_poly.type
_entity_poly.pdbx_seq_one_letter_code
_entity_poly.pdbx_strand_id
1 'polypeptide(L)'
;MTEPTTAAAPSTGPGLVRRVLRRPAGAICAGWLALLTLTTTGAPLLAPHGPLDQDLSRVLAGPSPRHWLGTDNLGRDLLSRLLFGGRSTLLAVAEALAVYLLIGVSLGLASGYLGGWVDRLTTRAADLLFALPGIIIVLVVLSVFPGNLHAAMVTFAILGSPGLIRVLRSQTLSIREELYVAAAKVAGLTQRQILRRHVLPRLTSMVIVQSALFAAIVVIIQSGLGFLGLGAQPPHPSWGGLVADASQAIDRDPWMLVPAGVPLVITVLALGMLGDTIRDAAIERWSVSQMTRPAPAAEPAREPVAAEHAGEPDPTALLSVRGLSVEIAGTPVVQNVSFDVHAGQTLGVVGESGCGKSVTSLAVLGLVPGGGRITGGHVVFDGTDLVGTPAALAAVRGSQIAYVSQEPMVALDPTYTVGRQLAEAVTRHQRLRGRAVRERVEELLTMVNIPAPEAVARRYPHQLSGGMAQRVAIALALAGGPKLLIADEPTTALDVTVQAEILTLLRDLQARTSMAVLIVTHDWGVVADLCHRAVVMYAGQIVEEARVEAMFDRPFHPYTAGLLAANPHLASDGQSLPTIPGTVPAPRDWPPGCRFAARCTLATDRCTGEPVALTVPAPGRLTRCVHSSQLLAEGAPS
;
A
#
# COMPACT_ATOMS: atom_id res chain seq x y z
N MET A 1 4.78 -53.52 9.68
CA MET A 1 5.36 -53.22 8.34
C MET A 1 4.32 -52.43 7.58
N THR A 2 4.47 -51.11 7.55
CA THR A 2 3.62 -50.18 6.80
C THR A 2 4.56 -49.16 6.18
N GLU A 3 4.53 -49.07 4.85
CA GLU A 3 5.46 -48.28 4.03
C GLU A 3 5.47 -46.78 4.39
N PRO A 4 6.61 -46.09 4.21
CA PRO A 4 6.68 -44.65 4.35
C PRO A 4 6.07 -43.99 3.11
N THR A 5 5.02 -43.20 3.32
CA THR A 5 4.44 -42.33 2.29
C THR A 5 5.48 -41.29 1.89
N THR A 6 5.87 -41.30 0.61
CA THR A 6 6.82 -40.36 0.02
C THR A 6 6.29 -38.93 0.12
N ALA A 7 7.00 -38.08 0.86
CA ALA A 7 6.74 -36.64 0.92
C ALA A 7 6.92 -36.03 -0.49
N ALA A 8 5.84 -35.51 -1.05
CA ALA A 8 5.88 -34.79 -2.31
C ALA A 8 6.76 -33.54 -2.18
N ALA A 9 7.67 -33.36 -3.14
CA ALA A 9 8.55 -32.19 -3.23
C ALA A 9 7.74 -30.87 -3.30
N PRO A 10 8.26 -29.75 -2.75
CA PRO A 10 7.58 -28.48 -2.80
C PRO A 10 7.37 -28.04 -4.25
N SER A 11 6.11 -27.92 -4.67
CA SER A 11 5.76 -27.42 -5.99
C SER A 11 6.27 -25.99 -6.14
N THR A 12 7.18 -25.77 -7.08
CA THR A 12 7.59 -24.44 -7.53
C THR A 12 6.34 -23.70 -8.02
N GLY A 13 5.93 -22.66 -7.30
CA GLY A 13 4.81 -21.82 -7.70
C GLY A 13 5.01 -21.32 -9.15
N PRO A 14 3.91 -21.01 -9.87
CA PRO A 14 3.99 -20.58 -11.26
C PRO A 14 4.96 -19.39 -11.41
N GLY A 15 5.91 -19.52 -12.34
CA GLY A 15 6.88 -18.46 -12.66
C GLY A 15 6.19 -17.15 -13.05
N LEU A 16 6.93 -16.03 -13.02
CA LEU A 16 6.41 -14.68 -13.33
C LEU A 16 5.56 -14.66 -14.60
N VAL A 17 6.03 -15.32 -15.66
CA VAL A 17 5.34 -15.47 -16.94
C VAL A 17 3.94 -16.08 -16.77
N ARG A 18 3.82 -17.17 -16.01
CA ARG A 18 2.54 -17.86 -15.79
C ARG A 18 1.57 -17.04 -14.94
N ARG A 19 2.05 -16.10 -14.13
CA ARG A 19 1.19 -15.18 -13.35
C ARG A 19 0.69 -14.02 -14.20
N VAL A 20 1.57 -13.42 -15.01
CA VAL A 20 1.18 -12.40 -15.99
C VAL A 20 0.14 -12.96 -16.97
N LEU A 21 0.35 -14.18 -17.47
CA LEU A 21 -0.58 -14.86 -18.38
C LEU A 21 -1.88 -15.33 -17.72
N ARG A 22 -1.99 -15.33 -16.38
CA ARG A 22 -3.25 -15.65 -15.69
C ARG A 22 -4.20 -14.45 -15.63
N ARG A 23 -3.68 -13.24 -15.78
CA ARG A 23 -4.49 -12.02 -15.82
C ARG A 23 -4.96 -11.78 -17.27
N PRO A 24 -6.25 -11.50 -17.52
CA PRO A 24 -6.78 -11.38 -18.87
C PRO A 24 -6.07 -10.27 -19.66
N ALA A 25 -5.87 -9.10 -19.05
CA ALA A 25 -5.12 -8.00 -19.67
C ALA A 25 -3.67 -8.41 -20.01
N GLY A 26 -2.97 -9.07 -19.08
CA GLY A 26 -1.59 -9.52 -19.28
C GLY A 26 -1.46 -10.57 -20.38
N ALA A 27 -2.40 -11.53 -20.44
CA ALA A 27 -2.47 -12.54 -21.51
C ALA A 27 -2.77 -11.94 -22.87
N ILE A 28 -3.71 -10.99 -22.96
CA ILE A 28 -4.07 -10.30 -24.20
C ILE A 28 -2.89 -9.48 -24.72
N CYS A 29 -2.25 -8.67 -23.86
CA CYS A 29 -1.10 -7.85 -24.27
C CYS A 29 0.11 -8.71 -24.66
N ALA A 30 0.42 -9.75 -23.89
CA ALA A 30 1.50 -10.68 -24.22
C ALA A 30 1.20 -11.46 -25.51
N GLY A 31 -0.05 -11.88 -25.71
CA GLY A 31 -0.52 -12.54 -26.92
C GLY A 31 -0.41 -11.65 -28.15
N TRP A 32 -0.81 -10.37 -28.04
CA TRP A 32 -0.65 -9.39 -29.10
C TRP A 32 0.82 -9.19 -29.48
N LEU A 33 1.70 -8.95 -28.50
CA LEU A 33 3.13 -8.73 -28.76
C LEU A 33 3.83 -9.98 -29.32
N ALA A 34 3.43 -11.17 -28.86
CA ALA A 34 3.90 -12.44 -29.41
C ALA A 34 3.44 -12.64 -30.85
N LEU A 35 2.14 -12.43 -31.13
CA LEU A 35 1.58 -12.47 -32.48
C LEU A 35 2.34 -11.52 -33.39
N LEU A 36 2.48 -10.26 -32.96
CA LEU A 36 3.17 -9.22 -33.71
C LEU A 36 4.63 -9.61 -34.03
N THR A 37 5.34 -10.13 -33.04
CA THR A 37 6.74 -10.55 -33.23
C THR A 37 6.81 -11.73 -34.18
N LEU A 38 5.95 -12.73 -34.04
CA LEU A 38 5.90 -13.90 -34.93
C LEU A 38 5.54 -13.52 -36.36
N THR A 39 4.52 -12.68 -36.56
CA THR A 39 4.06 -12.31 -37.91
C THR A 39 5.06 -11.42 -38.64
N THR A 40 5.74 -10.51 -37.93
CA THR A 40 6.72 -9.60 -38.54
C THR A 40 8.08 -10.25 -38.77
N THR A 41 8.54 -11.13 -37.86
CA THR A 41 9.78 -11.91 -38.07
C THR A 41 9.58 -12.99 -39.12
N GLY A 42 8.40 -13.61 -39.15
CA GLY A 42 7.96 -14.57 -40.18
C GLY A 42 7.46 -13.93 -41.47
N ALA A 43 7.59 -12.61 -41.66
CA ALA A 43 7.09 -11.90 -42.84
C ALA A 43 7.48 -12.54 -44.19
N PRO A 44 8.72 -13.04 -44.41
CA PRO A 44 9.09 -13.69 -45.67
C PRO A 44 8.27 -14.95 -46.02
N LEU A 45 7.67 -15.59 -45.01
CA LEU A 45 6.86 -16.81 -45.18
C LEU A 45 5.35 -16.54 -45.11
N LEU A 46 4.95 -15.51 -44.36
CA LEU A 46 3.54 -15.20 -44.07
C LEU A 46 2.95 -14.14 -45.00
N ALA A 47 3.78 -13.31 -45.63
CA ALA A 47 3.31 -12.28 -46.54
C ALA A 47 2.79 -12.92 -47.84
N PRO A 48 1.55 -12.59 -48.29
CA PRO A 48 0.97 -13.17 -49.49
C PRO A 48 1.67 -12.73 -50.78
N HIS A 49 2.27 -11.53 -50.77
CA HIS A 49 2.98 -10.92 -51.89
C HIS A 49 4.32 -10.34 -51.44
N GLY A 50 5.25 -10.11 -52.37
CA GLY A 50 6.45 -9.32 -52.10
C GLY A 50 6.07 -7.89 -51.68
N PRO A 51 6.80 -7.27 -50.73
CA PRO A 51 6.45 -5.94 -50.21
C PRO A 51 6.60 -4.82 -51.25
N LEU A 52 7.24 -5.12 -52.39
CA LEU A 52 7.48 -4.20 -53.50
C LEU A 52 6.68 -4.56 -54.76
N ASP A 53 5.93 -5.67 -54.75
CA ASP A 53 5.17 -6.12 -55.91
C ASP A 53 3.99 -5.17 -56.15
N GLN A 54 3.85 -4.69 -57.39
CA GLN A 54 2.85 -3.69 -57.78
C GLN A 54 1.79 -4.29 -58.70
N ASP A 55 0.52 -4.09 -58.38
CA ASP A 55 -0.60 -4.31 -59.29
C ASP A 55 -1.29 -2.98 -59.61
N LEU A 56 -0.87 -2.34 -60.71
CA LEU A 56 -1.39 -1.04 -61.14
C LEU A 56 -2.88 -1.08 -61.54
N SER A 57 -3.48 -2.26 -61.71
CA SER A 57 -4.92 -2.40 -61.94
C SER A 57 -5.75 -2.30 -60.66
N ARG A 58 -5.09 -2.38 -59.50
CA ARG A 58 -5.67 -2.38 -58.16
C ARG A 58 -5.06 -1.28 -57.31
N VAL A 59 -4.97 -0.05 -57.81
CA VAL A 59 -4.49 1.10 -57.02
C VAL A 59 -5.58 1.56 -56.06
N LEU A 60 -5.24 1.76 -54.77
CA LEU A 60 -6.17 2.18 -53.72
C LEU A 60 -7.42 1.28 -53.64
N ALA A 61 -7.22 -0.05 -53.76
CA ALA A 61 -8.30 -1.00 -53.67
C ALA A 61 -8.53 -1.43 -52.21
N GLY A 62 -9.79 -1.45 -51.79
CA GLY A 62 -10.17 -1.95 -50.47
C GLY A 62 -9.92 -3.47 -50.29
N PRO A 63 -10.26 -4.00 -49.10
CA PRO A 63 -10.07 -5.42 -48.76
C PRO A 63 -10.68 -6.37 -49.80
N SER A 64 -9.90 -7.36 -50.22
CA SER A 64 -10.32 -8.39 -51.16
C SER A 64 -9.69 -9.75 -50.85
N PRO A 65 -10.20 -10.86 -51.41
CA PRO A 65 -9.61 -12.19 -51.19
C PRO A 65 -8.15 -12.31 -51.65
N ARG A 66 -7.73 -11.48 -52.61
CA ARG A 66 -6.33 -11.38 -53.07
C ARG A 66 -5.52 -10.46 -52.15
N HIS A 67 -6.05 -9.30 -51.80
CA HIS A 67 -5.39 -8.32 -50.93
C HIS A 67 -6.20 -8.13 -49.65
N TRP A 68 -5.88 -8.90 -48.60
CA TRP A 68 -6.72 -9.01 -47.40
C TRP A 68 -6.95 -7.69 -46.68
N LEU A 69 -5.94 -6.82 -46.66
CA LEU A 69 -6.04 -5.47 -46.09
C LEU A 69 -6.17 -4.37 -47.16
N GLY A 70 -6.30 -4.73 -48.44
CA GLY A 70 -6.29 -3.79 -49.56
C GLY A 70 -4.90 -3.47 -50.09
N THR A 71 -4.83 -2.48 -50.97
CA THR A 71 -3.61 -2.04 -51.66
C THR A 71 -3.37 -0.54 -51.50
N ASP A 72 -2.11 -0.13 -51.68
CA ASP A 72 -1.72 1.28 -51.58
C ASP A 72 -1.81 2.06 -52.91
N ASN A 73 -1.30 3.29 -52.89
CA ASN A 73 -1.23 4.21 -54.04
C ASN A 73 -0.42 3.69 -55.25
N LEU A 74 0.36 2.62 -55.07
CA LEU A 74 1.11 1.93 -56.13
C LEU A 74 0.60 0.51 -56.39
N GLY A 75 -0.57 0.16 -55.83
CA GLY A 75 -1.16 -1.17 -55.98
C GLY A 75 -0.39 -2.26 -55.23
N ARG A 76 0.40 -1.91 -54.21
CA ARG A 76 1.15 -2.90 -53.40
C ARG A 76 0.28 -3.37 -52.23
N ASP A 77 0.43 -4.65 -51.87
CA ASP A 77 -0.36 -5.28 -50.81
C ASP A 77 -0.06 -4.69 -49.41
N LEU A 78 -1.10 -4.15 -48.74
CA LEU A 78 -0.94 -3.51 -47.44
C LEU A 78 -0.56 -4.46 -46.32
N LEU A 79 -1.01 -5.73 -46.36
CA LEU A 79 -0.65 -6.73 -45.34
C LEU A 79 0.84 -7.09 -45.45
N SER A 80 1.33 -7.38 -46.66
CA SER A 80 2.75 -7.61 -46.91
C SER A 80 3.60 -6.44 -46.45
N ARG A 81 3.22 -5.21 -46.82
CA ARG A 81 3.98 -4.01 -46.38
C ARG A 81 3.95 -3.83 -44.87
N LEU A 82 2.83 -4.11 -44.21
CA LEU A 82 2.71 -4.02 -42.75
C LEU A 82 3.64 -5.01 -42.02
N LEU A 83 3.71 -6.26 -42.48
CA LEU A 83 4.55 -7.31 -41.90
C LEU A 83 6.04 -7.00 -42.07
N PHE A 84 6.47 -6.64 -43.28
CA PHE A 84 7.86 -6.26 -43.56
C PHE A 84 8.25 -4.96 -42.86
N GLY A 85 7.35 -3.97 -42.81
CA GLY A 85 7.57 -2.71 -42.10
C GLY A 85 7.75 -2.91 -40.60
N GLY A 86 6.97 -3.81 -39.99
CA GLY A 86 7.04 -4.11 -38.55
C GLY A 86 8.38 -4.70 -38.12
N ARG A 87 9.09 -5.41 -39.00
CA ARG A 87 10.45 -5.92 -38.71
C ARG A 87 11.43 -4.79 -38.41
N SER A 88 11.38 -3.72 -39.19
CA SER A 88 12.24 -2.54 -38.97
C SER A 88 11.90 -1.82 -37.65
N THR A 89 10.62 -1.81 -37.27
CA THR A 89 10.15 -1.25 -36.00
C THR A 89 10.62 -2.07 -34.81
N LEU A 90 10.45 -3.39 -34.82
CA LEU A 90 10.87 -4.24 -33.71
C LEU A 90 12.39 -4.24 -33.50
N LEU A 91 13.17 -4.24 -34.58
CA LEU A 91 14.64 -4.16 -34.49
C LEU A 91 15.11 -2.86 -33.85
N ALA A 92 14.55 -1.73 -34.29
CA ALA A 92 14.83 -0.41 -33.72
C ALA A 92 14.46 -0.31 -32.23
N VAL A 93 13.30 -0.84 -31.84
CA VAL A 93 12.89 -0.88 -30.42
C VAL A 93 13.84 -1.74 -29.59
N ALA A 94 14.22 -2.92 -30.09
CA ALA A 94 15.14 -3.82 -29.38
C ALA A 94 16.53 -3.18 -29.19
N GLU A 95 17.06 -2.55 -30.23
CA GLU A 95 18.34 -1.83 -30.20
C GLU A 95 18.31 -0.65 -29.22
N ALA A 96 17.31 0.22 -29.34
CA ALA A 96 17.16 1.37 -28.45
C ALA A 96 17.02 0.93 -26.98
N LEU A 97 16.24 -0.11 -26.73
CA LEU A 97 16.03 -0.64 -25.39
C LEU A 97 17.32 -1.24 -24.81
N ALA A 98 18.11 -1.94 -25.62
CA ALA A 98 19.40 -2.50 -25.19
C ALA A 98 20.37 -1.39 -24.75
N VAL A 99 20.49 -0.32 -25.53
CA VAL A 99 21.35 0.83 -25.20
C VAL A 99 20.83 1.57 -23.95
N TYR A 100 19.52 1.84 -23.90
CA TYR A 100 18.87 2.51 -22.78
C TYR A 100 19.10 1.77 -21.45
N LEU A 101 18.91 0.44 -21.46
CA LEU A 101 19.14 -0.40 -20.29
C LEU A 101 20.60 -0.51 -19.91
N LEU A 102 21.50 -0.68 -20.89
CA LEU A 102 22.93 -0.77 -20.65
C LEU A 102 23.45 0.48 -19.95
N ILE A 103 23.09 1.67 -20.44
CA ILE A 103 23.53 2.94 -19.87
C ILE A 103 22.80 3.21 -18.55
N GLY A 104 21.47 3.15 -18.56
CA GLY A 104 20.65 3.57 -17.43
C GLY A 104 20.80 2.70 -16.19
N VAL A 105 20.83 1.37 -16.37
CA VAL A 105 21.04 0.43 -15.24
C VAL A 105 22.45 0.56 -14.69
N SER A 106 23.46 0.55 -15.56
CA SER A 106 24.86 0.59 -15.12
C SER A 106 25.20 1.88 -14.39
N LEU A 107 24.86 3.04 -14.97
CA LEU A 107 25.18 4.33 -14.39
C LEU A 107 24.29 4.66 -13.19
N GLY A 108 22.98 4.35 -13.24
CA GLY A 108 22.07 4.60 -12.12
C GLY A 108 22.44 3.81 -10.86
N LEU A 109 22.77 2.52 -11.02
CA LEU A 109 23.27 1.68 -9.93
C LEU A 109 24.62 2.17 -9.40
N ALA A 110 25.56 2.50 -10.29
CA ALA A 110 26.90 2.96 -9.89
C ALA A 110 26.83 4.29 -9.14
N SER A 111 26.07 5.27 -9.62
CA SER A 111 25.91 6.58 -8.98
C SER A 111 25.24 6.46 -7.61
N GLY A 112 24.15 5.70 -7.50
CA GLY A 112 23.45 5.51 -6.23
C GLY A 112 24.27 4.72 -5.20
N TYR A 113 25.04 3.72 -5.64
CA TYR A 113 25.81 2.88 -4.73
C TYR A 113 27.15 3.49 -4.31
N LEU A 114 27.96 3.96 -5.26
CA LEU A 114 29.32 4.47 -5.02
C LEU A 114 29.32 5.89 -4.41
N GLY A 115 28.32 6.71 -4.71
CA GLY A 115 28.22 8.08 -4.20
C GLY A 115 29.38 9.00 -4.65
N GLY A 116 29.56 10.12 -3.95
CA GLY A 116 30.73 10.98 -4.08
C GLY A 116 30.91 11.62 -5.46
N TRP A 117 32.10 11.46 -6.07
CA TRP A 117 32.39 12.04 -7.39
C TRP A 117 31.66 11.31 -8.53
N VAL A 118 31.54 9.98 -8.47
CA VAL A 118 30.80 9.21 -9.47
C VAL A 118 29.37 9.72 -9.58
N ASP A 119 28.72 9.92 -8.43
CA ASP A 119 27.37 10.43 -8.38
C ASP A 119 27.23 11.84 -8.97
N ARG A 120 28.16 12.74 -8.63
CA ARG A 120 28.17 14.11 -9.17
C ARG A 120 28.40 14.12 -10.68
N LEU A 121 29.37 13.36 -11.18
CA LEU A 121 29.67 13.30 -12.62
C LEU A 121 28.48 12.71 -13.40
N THR A 122 27.95 11.57 -12.95
CA THR A 122 26.81 10.92 -13.59
C THR A 122 25.57 11.81 -13.60
N THR A 123 25.26 12.46 -12.48
CA THR A 123 24.09 13.36 -12.39
C THR A 123 24.28 14.59 -13.28
N ARG A 124 25.46 15.22 -13.30
CA ARG A 124 25.74 16.38 -14.18
C ARG A 124 25.71 16.02 -15.66
N ALA A 125 26.26 14.87 -16.04
CA ALA A 125 26.18 14.38 -17.42
C ALA A 125 24.72 14.07 -17.81
N ALA A 126 23.95 13.47 -16.91
CA ALA A 126 22.52 13.22 -17.11
C ALA A 126 21.72 14.53 -17.25
N ASP A 127 22.00 15.53 -16.43
CA ASP A 127 21.37 16.86 -16.49
C ASP A 127 21.67 17.56 -17.82
N LEU A 128 22.92 17.49 -18.29
CA LEU A 128 23.35 18.06 -19.57
C LEU A 128 22.63 17.37 -20.74
N LEU A 129 22.58 16.04 -20.74
CA LEU A 129 21.88 15.27 -21.79
C LEU A 129 20.38 15.57 -21.79
N PHE A 130 19.75 15.70 -20.62
CA PHE A 130 18.32 15.98 -20.49
C PHE A 130 17.95 17.41 -20.92
N ALA A 131 18.90 18.35 -20.88
CA ALA A 131 18.72 19.70 -21.38
C ALA A 131 18.72 19.78 -22.92
N LEU A 132 19.23 18.74 -23.61
CA LEU A 132 19.23 18.71 -25.07
C LEU A 132 17.82 18.36 -25.59
N PRO A 133 17.29 19.12 -26.57
CA PRO A 133 16.02 18.79 -27.20
C PRO A 133 16.16 17.50 -28.02
N GLY A 134 15.74 16.37 -27.44
CA GLY A 134 16.05 15.04 -27.95
C GLY A 134 15.66 14.79 -29.41
N ILE A 135 14.48 15.25 -29.81
CA ILE A 135 14.01 15.13 -31.20
C ILE A 135 14.90 15.91 -32.17
N ILE A 136 15.34 17.12 -31.81
CA ILE A 136 16.18 17.96 -32.68
C ILE A 136 17.54 17.27 -32.89
N ILE A 137 18.13 16.71 -31.84
CA ILE A 137 19.40 15.98 -31.97
C ILE A 137 19.25 14.75 -32.86
N VAL A 138 18.15 14.00 -32.73
CA VAL A 138 17.87 12.87 -33.62
C VAL A 138 17.73 13.30 -35.08
N LEU A 139 17.05 14.43 -35.33
CA LEU A 139 16.94 15.01 -36.68
C LEU A 139 18.31 15.44 -37.24
N VAL A 140 19.17 16.05 -36.42
CA VAL A 140 20.54 16.41 -36.80
C VAL A 140 21.34 15.15 -37.15
N VAL A 141 21.24 14.09 -36.36
CA VAL A 141 21.91 12.80 -36.65
C VAL A 141 21.42 12.20 -37.96
N LEU A 142 20.11 12.25 -38.24
CA LEU A 142 19.56 11.81 -39.52
C LEU A 142 19.98 12.69 -40.70
N SER A 143 20.25 13.97 -40.47
CA SER A 143 20.82 14.85 -41.50
C SER A 143 22.28 14.51 -41.82
N VAL A 144 23.05 14.05 -40.83
CA VAL A 144 24.47 13.65 -41.02
C VAL A 144 24.57 12.23 -41.58
N PHE A 145 23.67 11.34 -41.18
CA PHE A 145 23.58 9.96 -41.64
C PHE A 145 22.20 9.68 -42.27
N PRO A 146 21.96 10.15 -43.51
CA PRO A 146 20.66 10.00 -44.16
C PRO A 146 20.20 8.54 -44.25
N GLY A 147 18.96 8.28 -43.85
CA GLY A 147 18.36 6.95 -43.90
C GLY A 147 18.89 5.94 -42.86
N ASN A 148 19.83 6.32 -41.99
CA ASN A 148 20.37 5.43 -40.96
C ASN A 148 19.53 5.48 -39.68
N LEU A 149 18.45 4.71 -39.65
CA LEU A 149 17.54 4.65 -38.51
C LEU A 149 18.20 4.07 -37.25
N HIS A 150 19.21 3.20 -37.40
CA HIS A 150 19.98 2.67 -36.27
C HIS A 150 20.70 3.78 -35.51
N ALA A 151 21.40 4.67 -36.21
CA ALA A 151 22.07 5.82 -35.62
C ALA A 151 21.09 6.70 -34.83
N ALA A 152 19.91 6.98 -35.42
CA ALA A 152 18.85 7.74 -34.76
C ALA A 152 18.34 7.07 -33.47
N MET A 153 18.13 5.76 -33.48
CA MET A 153 17.60 5.02 -32.33
C MET A 153 18.62 4.87 -31.20
N VAL A 154 19.90 4.66 -31.52
CA VAL A 154 21.00 4.67 -30.54
C VAL A 154 21.11 6.05 -29.90
N THR A 155 21.11 7.13 -30.70
CA THR A 155 21.13 8.50 -30.19
C THR A 155 19.94 8.78 -29.29
N PHE A 156 18.73 8.39 -29.71
CA PHE A 156 17.52 8.55 -28.91
C PHE A 156 17.60 7.79 -27.58
N ALA A 157 18.13 6.56 -27.57
CA ALA A 157 18.34 5.78 -26.36
C ALA A 157 19.34 6.42 -25.38
N ILE A 158 20.44 6.98 -25.89
CA ILE A 158 21.40 7.72 -25.08
C ILE A 158 20.73 8.93 -24.44
N LEU A 159 19.97 9.71 -25.22
CA LEU A 159 19.26 10.91 -24.75
C LEU A 159 18.12 10.58 -23.78
N GLY A 160 17.49 9.41 -23.89
CA GLY A 160 16.46 8.93 -22.97
C GLY A 160 17.00 8.34 -21.66
N SER A 161 18.25 7.85 -21.66
CA SER A 161 18.88 7.20 -20.50
C SER A 161 18.91 8.01 -19.19
N PRO A 162 19.01 9.36 -19.16
CA PRO A 162 19.00 10.15 -17.92
C PRO A 162 17.79 9.89 -17.02
N GLY A 163 16.61 9.63 -17.61
CA GLY A 163 15.40 9.29 -16.85
C GLY A 163 15.59 8.02 -16.01
N LEU A 164 16.12 6.95 -16.63
CA LEU A 164 16.40 5.68 -15.94
C LEU A 164 17.51 5.83 -14.90
N ILE A 165 18.57 6.58 -15.24
CA ILE A 165 19.69 6.86 -14.33
C ILE A 165 19.17 7.50 -13.04
N ARG A 166 18.35 8.55 -13.14
CA ARG A 166 17.80 9.27 -11.98
C ARG A 166 16.91 8.39 -11.11
N VAL A 167 16.00 7.63 -11.72
CA VAL A 167 15.09 6.73 -11.00
C VAL A 167 15.86 5.62 -10.29
N LEU A 168 16.77 4.93 -10.99
CA LEU A 168 17.56 3.85 -10.38
C LEU A 168 18.53 4.37 -9.34
N ARG A 169 19.13 5.55 -9.52
CA ARG A 169 19.94 6.21 -8.50
C ARG A 169 19.17 6.41 -7.21
N SER A 170 17.99 7.05 -7.29
CA SER A 170 17.15 7.35 -6.12
C SER A 170 16.81 6.08 -5.34
N GLN A 171 16.39 5.02 -6.05
CA GLN A 171 16.06 3.76 -5.40
C GLN A 171 17.30 3.03 -4.86
N THR A 172 18.42 3.10 -5.56
CA THR A 172 19.69 2.52 -5.10
C THR A 172 20.20 3.20 -3.83
N LEU A 173 20.03 4.52 -3.70
CA LEU A 173 20.39 5.26 -2.48
C LEU A 173 19.60 4.74 -1.27
N SER A 174 18.28 4.61 -1.42
CA SER A 174 17.42 4.04 -0.37
C SER A 174 17.82 2.60 -0.01
N ILE A 175 18.11 1.76 -1.02
CA ILE A 175 18.56 0.38 -0.79
C ILE A 175 19.93 0.33 -0.11
N ARG A 176 20.85 1.24 -0.43
CA ARG A 176 22.21 1.25 0.10
C ARG A 176 22.24 1.47 1.62
N GLU A 177 21.25 2.17 2.16
CA GLU A 177 21.10 2.49 3.59
C GLU A 177 20.48 1.35 4.41
N GLU A 178 20.03 0.28 3.74
CA GLU A 178 19.43 -0.87 4.40
C GLU A 178 20.45 -1.73 5.14
N LEU A 179 20.02 -2.26 6.30
CA LEU A 179 20.87 -3.03 7.21
C LEU A 179 21.49 -4.29 6.56
N TYR A 180 20.81 -4.94 5.61
CA TYR A 180 21.35 -6.12 4.92
C TYR A 180 22.49 -5.77 3.94
N VAL A 181 22.49 -4.56 3.38
CA VAL A 181 23.60 -4.08 2.54
C VAL A 181 24.81 -3.74 3.41
N ALA A 182 24.59 -3.16 4.59
CA ALA A 182 25.64 -2.97 5.59
C ALA A 182 26.23 -4.30 6.07
N ALA A 183 25.39 -5.30 6.36
CA ALA A 183 25.82 -6.64 6.73
C ALA A 183 26.65 -7.32 5.62
N ALA A 184 26.24 -7.20 4.35
CA ALA A 184 27.00 -7.75 3.22
C ALA A 184 28.39 -7.11 3.07
N LYS A 185 28.54 -5.81 3.38
CA LYS A 185 29.84 -5.13 3.42
C LYS A 185 30.73 -5.67 4.54
N VAL A 186 30.19 -5.85 5.74
CA VAL A 186 30.93 -6.40 6.90
C VAL A 186 31.32 -7.86 6.66
N ALA A 187 30.49 -8.62 5.94
CA ALA A 187 30.79 -10.00 5.52
C ALA A 187 31.85 -10.10 4.40
N GLY A 188 32.43 -8.99 3.95
CA GLY A 188 33.51 -8.96 2.97
C GLY A 188 33.08 -9.14 1.52
N LEU A 189 31.79 -9.00 1.18
CA LEU A 189 31.35 -9.08 -0.21
C LEU A 189 31.86 -7.87 -0.99
N THR A 190 32.32 -8.12 -2.22
CA THR A 190 32.74 -7.05 -3.13
C THR A 190 31.55 -6.20 -3.57
N GLN A 191 31.79 -4.93 -3.87
CA GLN A 191 30.75 -4.00 -4.32
C GLN A 191 29.95 -4.55 -5.52
N ARG A 192 30.63 -5.17 -6.49
CA ARG A 192 29.98 -5.81 -7.66
C ARG A 192 29.06 -6.95 -7.27
N GLN A 193 29.43 -7.76 -6.28
CA GLN A 193 28.59 -8.84 -5.77
C GLN A 193 27.35 -8.28 -5.05
N ILE A 194 27.51 -7.22 -4.27
CA ILE A 194 26.41 -6.55 -3.58
C ILE A 194 25.41 -5.98 -4.60
N LEU A 195 25.92 -5.24 -5.57
CA LEU A 195 25.11 -4.66 -6.66
C LEU A 195 24.35 -5.74 -7.45
N ARG A 196 25.02 -6.81 -7.88
CA ARG A 196 24.40 -7.85 -8.72
C ARG A 196 23.46 -8.77 -7.95
N ARG A 197 23.77 -9.11 -6.69
CA ARG A 197 23.05 -10.16 -5.93
C ARG A 197 22.03 -9.60 -4.94
N HIS A 198 22.20 -8.36 -4.48
CA HIS A 198 21.36 -7.77 -3.44
C HIS A 198 20.58 -6.53 -3.91
N VAL A 199 21.20 -5.66 -4.72
CA VAL A 199 20.56 -4.41 -5.17
C VAL A 199 19.72 -4.60 -6.44
N LEU A 200 20.33 -5.08 -7.54
CA LEU A 200 19.66 -5.21 -8.83
C LEU A 200 18.40 -6.09 -8.79
N PRO A 201 18.36 -7.26 -8.10
CA PRO A 201 17.15 -8.09 -8.03
C PRO A 201 15.95 -7.35 -7.43
N ARG A 202 16.16 -6.45 -6.46
CA ARG A 202 15.09 -5.65 -5.81
C ARG A 202 14.55 -4.56 -6.75
N LEU A 203 15.36 -4.13 -7.71
CA LEU A 203 14.99 -3.10 -8.69
C LEU A 203 14.44 -3.67 -10.00
N THR A 204 14.41 -5.00 -10.18
CA THR A 204 13.99 -5.64 -11.44
C THR A 204 12.58 -5.25 -11.88
N SER A 205 11.62 -5.17 -10.96
CA SER A 205 10.24 -4.74 -11.28
C SER A 205 10.20 -3.31 -11.83
N MET A 206 10.95 -2.40 -11.20
CA MET A 206 11.09 -1.01 -11.67
C MET A 206 11.74 -0.95 -13.06
N VAL A 207 12.83 -1.70 -13.27
CA VAL A 207 13.53 -1.76 -14.56
C VAL A 207 12.60 -2.26 -15.66
N ILE A 208 11.78 -3.28 -15.40
CA ILE A 208 10.83 -3.82 -16.39
C ILE A 208 9.77 -2.78 -16.77
N VAL A 209 9.21 -2.06 -15.80
CA VAL A 209 8.19 -1.02 -16.08
C VAL A 209 8.79 0.11 -16.91
N GLN A 210 9.96 0.61 -16.53
CA GLN A 210 10.65 1.67 -17.28
C GLN A 210 11.04 1.21 -18.69
N SER A 211 11.38 -0.07 -18.86
CA SER A 211 11.65 -0.67 -20.17
C SER A 211 10.43 -0.66 -21.08
N ALA A 212 9.28 -1.05 -20.54
CA ALA A 212 8.02 -1.13 -21.29
C ALA A 212 7.53 0.26 -21.73
N LEU A 213 7.61 1.25 -20.83
CA LEU A 213 7.28 2.65 -21.13
C LEU A 213 8.24 3.22 -22.19
N PHE A 214 9.54 2.98 -22.03
CA PHE A 214 10.53 3.45 -23.00
C PHE A 214 10.33 2.82 -24.38
N ALA A 215 10.05 1.52 -24.45
CA ALA A 215 9.75 0.84 -25.70
C ALA A 215 8.53 1.45 -26.42
N ALA A 216 7.47 1.80 -25.69
CA ALA A 216 6.31 2.48 -26.25
C ALA A 216 6.66 3.86 -26.83
N ILE A 217 7.48 4.65 -26.14
CA ILE A 217 7.97 5.94 -26.61
C ILE A 217 8.81 5.77 -27.89
N VAL A 218 9.68 4.76 -27.96
CA VAL A 218 10.49 4.48 -29.15
C VAL A 218 9.61 4.16 -30.36
N VAL A 219 8.56 3.34 -30.21
CA VAL A 219 7.61 3.05 -31.30
C VAL A 219 6.96 4.33 -31.82
N ILE A 220 6.52 5.23 -30.92
CA ILE A 220 5.90 6.50 -31.28
C ILE A 220 6.89 7.40 -32.05
N ILE A 221 8.09 7.59 -31.50
CA ILE A 221 9.11 8.46 -32.11
C ILE A 221 9.57 7.92 -33.46
N GLN A 222 9.88 6.63 -33.55
CA GLN A 222 10.29 6.00 -34.79
C GLN A 222 9.21 6.12 -35.88
N SER A 223 7.95 5.91 -35.51
CA SER A 223 6.83 6.01 -36.45
C SER A 223 6.56 7.46 -36.86
N GLY A 224 6.71 8.42 -35.95
CA GLY A 224 6.66 9.84 -36.27
C GLY A 224 7.78 10.27 -37.23
N LEU A 225 9.01 9.79 -37.03
CA LEU A 225 10.12 10.05 -37.96
C LEU A 225 9.87 9.42 -39.34
N GLY A 226 9.34 8.19 -39.36
CA GLY A 226 8.92 7.53 -40.61
C GLY A 226 7.82 8.30 -41.34
N PHE A 227 6.86 8.84 -40.60
CA PHE A 227 5.78 9.67 -41.14
C PHE A 227 6.32 10.96 -41.79
N LEU A 228 7.35 11.57 -41.19
CA LEU A 228 8.04 12.75 -41.72
C LEU A 228 9.00 12.43 -42.89
N GLY A 229 9.09 11.17 -43.34
CA GLY A 229 10.00 10.76 -44.41
C GLY A 229 11.46 10.61 -44.00
N LEU A 230 11.76 10.69 -42.69
CA LEU A 230 13.11 10.61 -42.13
C LEU A 230 13.48 9.21 -41.65
N GLY A 231 12.58 8.24 -41.85
CA GLY A 231 12.77 6.83 -41.50
C GLY A 231 13.32 5.99 -42.65
N ALA A 232 12.81 4.76 -42.77
CA ALA A 232 13.17 3.85 -43.87
C ALA A 232 12.89 4.52 -45.22
N GLN A 233 13.89 4.55 -46.09
CA GLN A 233 13.79 5.22 -47.38
C GLN A 233 12.96 4.36 -48.35
N PRO A 234 12.10 4.99 -49.19
CA PRO A 234 11.46 4.30 -50.30
C PRO A 234 12.51 3.57 -51.16
N PRO A 235 12.25 2.32 -51.58
CA PRO A 235 10.96 1.66 -51.61
C PRO A 235 10.62 0.82 -50.35
N HIS A 236 11.48 0.80 -49.33
CA HIS A 236 11.32 -0.08 -48.18
C HIS A 236 10.14 0.32 -47.27
N PRO A 237 9.29 -0.63 -46.84
CA PRO A 237 8.15 -0.32 -45.97
C PRO A 237 8.60 -0.02 -44.53
N SER A 238 7.87 0.88 -43.87
CA SER A 238 7.91 1.10 -42.42
C SER A 238 6.52 1.50 -41.94
N TRP A 239 6.21 1.29 -40.65
CA TRP A 239 4.88 1.67 -40.12
C TRP A 239 4.62 3.17 -40.22
N GLY A 240 5.61 4.01 -39.90
CA GLY A 240 5.49 5.46 -40.07
C GLY A 240 5.26 5.86 -41.54
N GLY A 241 5.98 5.23 -42.48
CA GLY A 241 5.79 5.45 -43.90
C GLY A 241 4.42 5.01 -44.41
N LEU A 242 3.87 3.91 -43.89
CA LEU A 242 2.52 3.47 -44.23
C LEU A 242 1.45 4.45 -43.73
N VAL A 243 1.63 5.03 -42.55
CA VAL A 243 0.73 6.08 -42.04
C VAL A 243 0.86 7.36 -42.89
N ALA A 244 2.06 7.71 -43.35
CA ALA A 244 2.24 8.84 -44.27
C ALA A 244 1.58 8.60 -45.63
N ASP A 245 1.79 7.43 -46.22
CA ASP A 245 1.16 7.02 -47.49
C ASP A 245 -0.38 7.08 -47.37
N ALA A 246 -0.93 6.57 -46.26
CA ALA A 246 -2.36 6.63 -45.98
C ALA A 246 -2.88 8.07 -45.77
N SER A 247 -2.12 8.91 -45.06
CA SER A 247 -2.48 10.32 -44.82
C SER A 247 -2.57 11.12 -46.12
N GLN A 248 -1.66 10.88 -47.07
CA GLN A 248 -1.69 11.54 -48.37
C GLN A 248 -2.87 11.08 -49.25
N ALA A 249 -3.38 9.87 -49.03
CA ALA A 249 -4.50 9.29 -49.78
C ALA A 249 -5.84 9.38 -49.04
N ILE A 250 -5.91 10.06 -47.89
CA ILE A 250 -7.06 9.99 -46.97
C ILE A 250 -8.38 10.45 -47.59
N ASP A 251 -8.33 11.44 -48.48
CA ASP A 251 -9.51 11.96 -49.19
C ASP A 251 -10.04 10.98 -50.25
N ARG A 252 -9.21 10.03 -50.70
CA ARG A 252 -9.54 9.07 -51.76
C ARG A 252 -9.86 7.69 -51.20
N ASP A 253 -9.07 7.23 -50.25
CA ASP A 253 -9.27 5.95 -49.58
C ASP A 253 -8.94 6.06 -48.08
N PRO A 254 -9.94 6.37 -47.23
CA PRO A 254 -9.74 6.46 -45.80
C PRO A 254 -9.41 5.09 -45.17
N TRP A 255 -9.66 3.98 -45.88
CA TRP A 255 -9.40 2.64 -45.36
C TRP A 255 -7.91 2.42 -45.09
N MET A 256 -7.00 2.95 -45.92
CA MET A 256 -5.55 2.76 -45.77
C MET A 256 -5.01 3.15 -44.39
N LEU A 257 -5.66 4.08 -43.69
CA LEU A 257 -5.23 4.54 -42.37
C LEU A 257 -5.47 3.50 -41.28
N VAL A 258 -6.51 2.67 -41.42
CA VAL A 258 -6.87 1.64 -40.43
C VAL A 258 -5.80 0.54 -40.31
N PRO A 259 -5.40 -0.18 -41.37
CA PRO A 259 -4.38 -1.22 -41.28
C PRO A 259 -2.98 -0.66 -40.99
N ALA A 260 -2.71 0.62 -41.31
CA ALA A 260 -1.45 1.27 -40.97
C ALA A 260 -1.39 1.75 -39.51
N GLY A 261 -2.49 2.29 -38.97
CA GLY A 261 -2.53 2.94 -37.66
C GLY A 261 -2.96 2.02 -36.50
N VAL A 262 -3.92 1.12 -36.71
CA VAL A 262 -4.46 0.27 -35.63
C VAL A 262 -3.38 -0.63 -35.00
N PRO A 263 -2.55 -1.34 -35.77
CA PRO A 263 -1.48 -2.17 -35.18
C PRO A 263 -0.50 -1.35 -34.34
N LEU A 264 -0.22 -0.12 -34.75
CA LEU A 264 0.65 0.80 -34.02
C LEU A 264 0.03 1.21 -32.67
N VAL A 265 -1.25 1.63 -32.67
CA VAL A 265 -1.97 2.00 -31.44
C VAL A 265 -2.06 0.83 -30.47
N ILE A 266 -2.46 -0.35 -30.95
CA ILE A 266 -2.57 -1.54 -30.11
C ILE A 266 -1.20 -1.93 -29.54
N THR A 267 -0.11 -1.80 -30.32
CA THR A 267 1.24 -2.11 -29.84
C THR A 267 1.69 -1.17 -28.73
N VAL A 268 1.43 0.13 -28.86
CA VAL A 268 1.74 1.13 -27.82
C VAL A 268 0.96 0.84 -26.53
N LEU A 269 -0.35 0.59 -26.65
CA LEU A 269 -1.20 0.26 -25.50
C LEU A 269 -0.78 -1.06 -24.84
N ALA A 270 -0.47 -2.09 -25.66
CA ALA A 270 -0.03 -3.39 -25.17
C ALA A 270 1.30 -3.31 -24.41
N LEU A 271 2.26 -2.50 -24.88
CA LEU A 271 3.53 -2.28 -24.16
C LEU A 271 3.30 -1.62 -22.80
N GLY A 272 2.48 -0.55 -22.75
CA GLY A 272 2.15 0.13 -21.49
C GLY A 272 1.44 -0.78 -20.48
N MET A 273 0.34 -1.41 -20.91
CA MET A 273 -0.45 -2.31 -20.07
C MET A 273 0.32 -3.56 -19.64
N LEU A 274 1.20 -4.10 -20.49
CA LEU A 274 2.06 -5.22 -20.11
C LEU A 274 3.04 -4.81 -18.99
N GLY A 275 3.57 -3.58 -19.03
CA GLY A 275 4.40 -3.03 -17.95
C GLY A 275 3.67 -3.02 -16.60
N ASP A 276 2.44 -2.51 -16.59
CA ASP A 276 1.62 -2.44 -15.37
C ASP A 276 1.21 -3.82 -14.85
N THR A 277 0.82 -4.74 -15.75
CA THR A 277 0.48 -6.11 -15.34
C THR A 277 1.68 -6.90 -14.81
N ILE A 278 2.88 -6.68 -15.34
CA ILE A 278 4.11 -7.27 -14.78
C ILE A 278 4.42 -6.69 -13.40
N ARG A 279 4.24 -5.38 -13.21
CA ARG A 279 4.38 -4.72 -11.91
C ARG A 279 3.45 -5.36 -10.88
N ASP A 280 2.17 -5.50 -11.21
CA ASP A 280 1.20 -6.08 -10.30
C ASP A 280 1.44 -7.57 -10.05
N ALA A 281 1.77 -8.35 -11.08
CA ALA A 281 2.09 -9.78 -10.92
C ALA A 281 3.38 -9.99 -10.12
N ALA A 282 4.32 -9.04 -10.15
CA ALA A 282 5.49 -9.06 -9.28
C ALA A 282 5.10 -8.82 -7.81
N ILE A 283 4.12 -7.94 -7.55
CA ILE A 283 3.53 -7.67 -6.22
C ILE A 283 2.73 -8.88 -5.71
N GLU A 284 1.98 -9.55 -6.59
CA GLU A 284 1.10 -10.71 -6.31
C GLU A 284 1.83 -11.99 -5.85
N ARG A 285 3.16 -11.96 -5.66
CA ARG A 285 3.91 -13.07 -5.04
C ARG A 285 3.53 -13.24 -3.55
N TRP A 286 2.68 -12.36 -3.01
CA TRP A 286 2.49 -12.13 -1.57
C TRP A 286 1.04 -12.24 -1.06
N SER A 287 0.01 -12.44 -1.91
CA SER A 287 -1.35 -12.06 -1.49
C SER A 287 -2.55 -12.94 -1.88
N VAL A 288 -2.44 -14.25 -2.16
CA VAL A 288 -3.68 -15.02 -2.42
C VAL A 288 -3.68 -16.43 -1.81
N SER A 289 -4.48 -16.62 -0.76
CA SER A 289 -5.24 -17.85 -0.54
C SER A 289 -6.69 -17.48 -0.19
N GLN A 290 -7.62 -18.23 -0.77
CA GLN A 290 -9.04 -17.98 -0.90
C GLN A 290 -9.78 -17.83 0.45
N MET A 291 -10.57 -16.76 0.57
CA MET A 291 -11.61 -16.61 1.60
C MET A 291 -12.89 -17.31 1.13
N THR A 292 -13.28 -18.37 1.83
CA THR A 292 -14.68 -18.81 1.91
C THR A 292 -15.42 -17.94 2.91
N ARG A 293 -16.54 -17.35 2.48
CA ARG A 293 -17.49 -16.62 3.34
C ARG A 293 -17.93 -17.48 4.54
N PRO A 294 -17.84 -17.00 5.79
CA PRO A 294 -18.60 -17.57 6.89
C PRO A 294 -20.06 -17.11 6.82
N ALA A 295 -20.97 -18.02 7.17
CA ALA A 295 -22.39 -17.75 7.41
C ALA A 295 -22.57 -16.86 8.68
N PRO A 296 -23.68 -16.12 8.81
CA PRO A 296 -23.89 -15.23 9.95
C PRO A 296 -24.05 -16.05 11.25
N ALA A 297 -23.16 -15.82 12.21
CA ALA A 297 -23.26 -16.37 13.56
C ALA A 297 -24.26 -15.56 14.40
N ALA A 298 -25.08 -16.28 15.16
CA ALA A 298 -26.16 -15.76 15.99
C ALA A 298 -25.68 -14.79 17.09
N GLU A 299 -26.46 -13.74 17.31
CA GLU A 299 -26.30 -12.78 18.41
C GLU A 299 -26.51 -13.44 19.78
N PRO A 300 -25.57 -13.30 20.73
CA PRO A 300 -25.87 -13.55 22.13
C PRO A 300 -26.56 -12.32 22.75
N ALA A 301 -27.58 -12.60 23.55
CA ALA A 301 -28.42 -11.63 24.27
C ALA A 301 -27.58 -10.65 25.11
N ARG A 302 -27.86 -9.36 24.95
CA ARG A 302 -27.16 -8.25 25.63
C ARG A 302 -27.98 -7.80 26.85
N GLU A 303 -27.41 -7.96 28.04
CA GLU A 303 -27.89 -7.31 29.26
C GLU A 303 -27.48 -5.82 29.31
N PRO A 304 -28.30 -4.94 29.93
CA PRO A 304 -27.99 -3.53 30.08
C PRO A 304 -27.01 -3.31 31.24
N VAL A 305 -25.75 -3.00 30.94
CA VAL A 305 -24.74 -2.63 31.94
C VAL A 305 -24.85 -1.13 32.25
N ALA A 306 -25.01 -0.83 33.53
CA ALA A 306 -25.21 0.50 34.11
C ALA A 306 -23.99 1.42 33.93
N ALA A 307 -24.24 2.73 33.83
CA ALA A 307 -23.21 3.76 33.61
C ALA A 307 -23.13 4.68 34.83
N GLU A 308 -21.96 4.72 35.47
CA GLU A 308 -21.77 5.57 36.64
C GLU A 308 -20.30 5.83 37.00
N HIS A 309 -19.45 6.52 36.22
CA HIS A 309 -18.03 6.65 36.65
C HIS A 309 -17.40 8.06 36.56
N ALA A 310 -17.76 8.87 37.56
CA ALA A 310 -16.81 9.73 38.29
C ALA A 310 -16.48 9.15 39.70
N GLY A 311 -16.80 7.87 39.95
CA GLY A 311 -16.69 7.19 41.25
C GLY A 311 -15.55 6.16 41.34
N GLU A 312 -15.63 5.28 42.35
CA GLU A 312 -14.69 4.19 42.61
C GLU A 312 -14.48 3.28 41.39
N PRO A 313 -13.35 2.55 41.31
CA PRO A 313 -13.14 1.55 40.27
C PRO A 313 -14.26 0.51 40.26
N ASP A 314 -14.81 0.20 39.08
CA ASP A 314 -15.86 -0.81 38.96
C ASP A 314 -15.27 -2.21 39.25
N PRO A 315 -15.72 -2.90 40.31
CA PRO A 315 -15.19 -4.21 40.67
C PRO A 315 -15.55 -5.30 39.66
N THR A 316 -16.51 -5.05 38.77
CA THR A 316 -16.95 -5.98 37.71
C THR A 316 -16.24 -5.75 36.37
N ALA A 317 -15.50 -4.66 36.22
CA ALA A 317 -14.72 -4.37 35.03
C ALA A 317 -13.40 -5.15 35.04
N LEU A 318 -12.99 -5.65 33.86
CA LEU A 318 -11.67 -6.26 33.71
C LEU A 318 -10.57 -5.20 33.77
N LEU A 319 -10.81 -4.05 33.13
CA LEU A 319 -10.00 -2.85 33.23
C LEU A 319 -10.90 -1.68 33.63
N SER A 320 -10.59 -1.03 34.75
CA SER A 320 -11.23 0.19 35.21
C SER A 320 -10.19 1.30 35.33
N VAL A 321 -10.33 2.34 34.51
CA VAL A 321 -9.52 3.56 34.56
C VAL A 321 -10.33 4.65 35.25
N ARG A 322 -9.77 5.30 36.27
CA ARG A 322 -10.43 6.35 37.05
C ARG A 322 -9.54 7.58 37.22
N GLY A 323 -9.98 8.73 36.75
CA GLY A 323 -9.32 10.01 36.97
C GLY A 323 -7.90 10.11 36.41
N LEU A 324 -7.58 9.29 35.41
CA LEU A 324 -6.23 9.18 34.86
C LEU A 324 -5.76 10.52 34.30
N SER A 325 -4.65 11.01 34.84
CA SER A 325 -3.99 12.24 34.41
C SER A 325 -2.52 11.98 34.15
N VAL A 326 -2.01 12.46 33.03
CA VAL A 326 -0.65 12.21 32.55
C VAL A 326 0.01 13.52 32.15
N GLU A 327 1.25 13.69 32.57
CA GLU A 327 2.12 14.80 32.17
C GLU A 327 3.35 14.30 31.42
N ILE A 328 3.79 15.06 30.42
CA ILE A 328 5.08 14.87 29.74
C ILE A 328 5.86 16.17 29.86
N ALA A 329 7.07 16.11 30.43
CA ALA A 329 7.91 17.28 30.69
C ALA A 329 7.17 18.42 31.44
N GLY A 330 6.32 18.06 32.41
CA GLY A 330 5.52 19.02 33.20
C GLY A 330 4.32 19.63 32.49
N THR A 331 4.04 19.24 31.24
CA THR A 331 2.84 19.67 30.50
C THR A 331 1.78 18.56 30.55
N PRO A 332 0.55 18.84 31.00
CA PRO A 332 -0.51 17.84 31.03
C PRO A 332 -0.92 17.45 29.60
N VAL A 333 -0.98 16.16 29.30
CA VAL A 333 -1.33 15.64 27.97
C VAL A 333 -2.59 14.78 27.99
N VAL A 334 -2.97 14.27 29.15
CA VAL A 334 -4.24 13.59 29.45
C VAL A 334 -4.71 14.06 30.82
N GLN A 335 -6.00 14.34 30.98
CA GLN A 335 -6.55 14.85 32.24
C GLN A 335 -7.90 14.24 32.57
N ASN A 336 -7.98 13.68 33.78
CA ASN A 336 -9.20 13.15 34.40
C ASN A 336 -10.01 12.23 33.46
N VAL A 337 -9.32 11.26 32.85
CA VAL A 337 -9.92 10.26 31.97
C VAL A 337 -10.40 9.06 32.79
N SER A 338 -11.65 8.66 32.58
CA SER A 338 -12.27 7.52 33.25
C SER A 338 -13.07 6.68 32.24
N PHE A 339 -12.88 5.37 32.23
CA PHE A 339 -13.66 4.43 31.42
C PHE A 339 -13.48 3.00 31.93
N ASP A 340 -14.38 2.11 31.51
CA ASP A 340 -14.38 0.69 31.85
C ASP A 340 -14.37 -0.21 30.62
N VAL A 341 -13.66 -1.33 30.72
CA VAL A 341 -13.67 -2.42 29.75
C VAL A 341 -13.98 -3.72 30.48
N HIS A 342 -15.09 -4.37 30.11
CA HIS A 342 -15.47 -5.67 30.64
C HIS A 342 -14.88 -6.82 29.81
N ALA A 343 -14.81 -8.01 30.39
CA ALA A 343 -14.40 -9.22 29.67
C ALA A 343 -15.32 -9.48 28.46
N GLY A 344 -14.76 -9.97 27.35
CA GLY A 344 -15.52 -10.18 26.11
C GLY A 344 -16.10 -8.91 25.49
N GLN A 345 -15.65 -7.72 25.91
CA GLN A 345 -16.10 -6.45 25.34
C GLN A 345 -15.01 -5.79 24.51
N THR A 346 -15.40 -5.15 23.41
CA THR A 346 -14.55 -4.22 22.67
C THR A 346 -14.93 -2.76 23.00
N LEU A 347 -14.00 -1.98 23.51
CA LEU A 347 -14.12 -0.54 23.70
C LEU A 347 -13.25 0.20 22.67
N GLY A 348 -13.86 1.14 21.94
CA GLY A 348 -13.14 2.05 21.03
C GLY A 348 -12.72 3.34 21.73
N VAL A 349 -11.49 3.79 21.53
CA VAL A 349 -11.01 5.13 21.92
C VAL A 349 -10.73 5.91 20.64
N VAL A 350 -11.51 6.96 20.41
CA VAL A 350 -11.63 7.63 19.11
C VAL A 350 -11.34 9.13 19.22
N GLY A 351 -10.78 9.71 18.17
CA GLY A 351 -10.52 11.15 18.08
C GLY A 351 -9.43 11.49 17.07
N GLU A 352 -9.21 12.78 16.82
CA GLU A 352 -8.14 13.27 15.94
C GLU A 352 -6.73 12.90 16.45
N SER A 353 -5.73 13.01 15.56
CA SER A 353 -4.33 12.87 15.97
C SER A 353 -3.96 13.91 17.03
N GLY A 354 -3.18 13.51 18.04
CA GLY A 354 -2.75 14.39 19.12
C GLY A 354 -3.74 14.62 20.26
N CYS A 355 -4.93 14.00 20.27
CA CYS A 355 -5.89 14.17 21.36
C CYS A 355 -5.61 13.33 22.65
N GLY A 356 -4.54 12.53 22.68
CA GLY A 356 -4.11 11.79 23.86
C GLY A 356 -4.48 10.30 23.92
N LYS A 357 -5.03 9.72 22.84
CA LYS A 357 -5.46 8.31 22.80
C LYS A 357 -4.33 7.31 23.08
N SER A 358 -3.24 7.38 22.31
CA SER A 358 -2.07 6.51 22.48
C SER A 358 -1.36 6.73 23.82
N VAL A 359 -1.35 7.97 24.33
CA VAL A 359 -0.81 8.24 25.68
C VAL A 359 -1.67 7.58 26.75
N THR A 360 -2.99 7.60 26.60
CA THR A 360 -3.94 6.94 27.51
C THR A 360 -3.75 5.42 27.51
N SER A 361 -3.65 4.80 26.33
CA SER A 361 -3.44 3.36 26.20
C SER A 361 -2.08 2.91 26.74
N LEU A 362 -1.01 3.66 26.47
CA LEU A 362 0.32 3.41 27.03
C LEU A 362 0.38 3.64 28.54
N ALA A 363 -0.38 4.60 29.06
CA ALA A 363 -0.46 4.87 30.51
C ALA A 363 -1.10 3.70 31.27
N VAL A 364 -2.09 3.02 30.70
CA VAL A 364 -2.66 1.78 31.28
C VAL A 364 -1.56 0.73 31.50
N LEU A 365 -0.60 0.67 30.58
CA LEU A 365 0.54 -0.23 30.68
C LEU A 365 1.71 0.35 31.47
N GLY A 366 1.67 1.60 31.96
CA GLY A 366 2.81 2.27 32.59
C GLY A 366 4.00 2.49 31.64
N LEU A 367 3.74 2.69 30.34
CA LEU A 367 4.72 2.87 29.27
C LEU A 367 4.68 4.27 28.64
N VAL A 368 4.36 5.29 29.45
CA VAL A 368 4.25 6.69 29.00
C VAL A 368 5.57 7.16 28.36
N PRO A 369 5.56 7.74 27.15
CA PRO A 369 6.78 8.12 26.43
C PRO A 369 7.46 9.37 27.03
N GLY A 370 8.73 9.57 26.68
CA GLY A 370 9.44 10.84 26.90
C GLY A 370 9.66 11.25 28.36
N GLY A 371 9.73 10.28 29.28
CA GLY A 371 9.84 10.55 30.71
C GLY A 371 8.56 11.11 31.33
N GLY A 372 7.41 10.94 30.65
CA GLY A 372 6.12 11.30 31.21
C GLY A 372 5.74 10.44 32.41
N ARG A 373 4.82 10.95 33.23
CA ARG A 373 4.35 10.29 34.46
C ARG A 373 2.84 10.42 34.59
N ILE A 374 2.25 9.43 35.25
CA ILE A 374 0.88 9.51 35.75
C ILE A 374 0.91 10.42 36.99
N THR A 375 0.16 11.51 36.97
CA THR A 375 0.09 12.49 38.07
C THR A 375 -1.15 12.33 38.95
N GLY A 376 -2.14 11.57 38.50
CA GLY A 376 -3.33 11.27 39.28
C GLY A 376 -4.16 10.17 38.64
N GLY A 377 -5.04 9.59 39.46
CA GLY A 377 -5.95 8.52 39.07
C GLY A 377 -5.42 7.11 39.33
N HIS A 378 -6.26 6.14 38.99
CA HIS A 378 -6.05 4.71 39.21
C HIS A 378 -6.25 3.94 37.91
N VAL A 379 -5.50 2.85 37.75
CA VAL A 379 -5.66 1.89 36.65
C VAL A 379 -5.79 0.52 37.28
N VAL A 380 -7.01 0.08 37.49
CA VAL A 380 -7.31 -1.21 38.12
C VAL A 380 -7.53 -2.26 37.05
N PHE A 381 -6.74 -3.33 37.08
CA PHE A 381 -6.88 -4.48 36.21
C PHE A 381 -7.12 -5.73 37.04
N ASP A 382 -8.24 -6.42 36.80
CA ASP A 382 -8.63 -7.66 37.51
C ASP A 382 -8.55 -7.49 39.05
N GLY A 383 -9.07 -6.35 39.54
CA GLY A 383 -9.05 -5.98 40.97
C GLY A 383 -7.72 -5.45 41.51
N THR A 384 -6.66 -5.37 40.71
CA THR A 384 -5.34 -4.89 41.14
C THR A 384 -4.99 -3.52 40.54
N ASP A 385 -4.67 -2.53 41.37
CA ASP A 385 -4.17 -1.24 40.87
C ASP A 385 -2.72 -1.35 40.36
N LEU A 386 -2.54 -0.92 39.11
CA LEU A 386 -1.27 -0.94 38.38
C LEU A 386 -0.45 0.34 38.57
N VAL A 387 -1.07 1.43 39.03
CA VAL A 387 -0.38 2.71 39.20
C VAL A 387 0.56 2.62 40.41
N GLY A 388 1.83 2.97 40.21
CA GLY A 388 2.83 2.99 41.30
C GLY A 388 3.30 1.60 41.76
N THR A 389 2.90 0.52 41.09
CA THR A 389 3.21 -0.87 41.47
C THR A 389 4.01 -1.60 40.37
N PRO A 390 5.35 -1.40 40.27
CA PRO A 390 6.17 -2.01 39.23
C PRO A 390 6.07 -3.55 39.14
N ALA A 391 5.91 -4.22 40.28
CA ALA A 391 5.72 -5.67 40.34
C ALA A 391 4.39 -6.12 39.72
N ALA A 392 3.30 -5.38 39.97
CA ALA A 392 2.00 -5.66 39.37
C ALA A 392 2.05 -5.44 37.85
N LEU A 393 2.63 -4.32 37.40
CA LEU A 393 2.87 -4.05 35.97
C LEU A 393 3.67 -5.16 35.28
N ALA A 394 4.77 -5.61 35.91
CA ALA A 394 5.59 -6.69 35.36
C ALA A 394 4.86 -8.04 35.30
N ALA A 395 3.91 -8.28 36.21
CA ALA A 395 3.13 -9.51 36.26
C ALA A 395 2.04 -9.58 35.18
N VAL A 396 1.51 -8.44 34.72
CA VAL A 396 0.43 -8.36 33.73
C VAL A 396 0.91 -8.15 32.30
N ARG A 397 2.03 -7.44 32.10
CA ARG A 397 2.55 -7.10 30.75
C ARG A 397 2.96 -8.36 29.99
N GLY A 398 2.37 -8.56 28.80
CA GLY A 398 2.66 -9.67 27.89
C GLY A 398 2.05 -11.01 28.29
N SER A 399 1.58 -11.16 29.53
CA SER A 399 0.88 -12.35 30.04
C SER A 399 -0.63 -12.17 30.08
N GLN A 400 -1.12 -11.07 30.65
CA GLN A 400 -2.55 -10.79 30.87
C GLN A 400 -3.04 -9.59 30.06
N ILE A 401 -2.16 -8.59 29.86
CA ILE A 401 -2.42 -7.45 28.99
C ILE A 401 -1.39 -7.47 27.86
N ALA A 402 -1.88 -7.50 26.63
CA ALA A 402 -1.06 -7.44 25.43
C ALA A 402 -1.24 -6.10 24.70
N TYR A 403 -0.22 -5.73 23.93
CA TYR A 403 -0.19 -4.49 23.17
C TYR A 403 0.21 -4.77 21.73
N VAL A 404 -0.57 -4.24 20.79
CA VAL A 404 -0.22 -4.17 19.36
C VAL A 404 -0.05 -2.70 19.00
N SER A 405 1.16 -2.35 18.59
CA SER A 405 1.51 -0.98 18.19
C SER A 405 1.00 -0.63 16.79
N GLN A 406 0.92 0.67 16.52
CA GLN A 406 0.55 1.25 15.22
C GLN A 406 1.39 0.74 14.05
N GLU A 407 2.68 0.47 14.26
CA GLU A 407 3.57 -0.07 13.22
C GLU A 407 4.02 -1.51 13.56
N PRO A 408 3.55 -2.54 12.84
CA PRO A 408 3.88 -3.94 13.18
C PRO A 408 5.36 -4.26 13.05
N MET A 409 6.05 -3.62 12.10
CA MET A 409 7.46 -3.87 11.85
C MET A 409 8.36 -3.35 12.98
N VAL A 410 7.89 -2.38 13.76
CA VAL A 410 8.62 -1.89 14.95
C VAL A 410 8.54 -2.89 16.09
N ALA A 411 7.47 -3.68 16.17
CA ALA A 411 7.28 -4.69 17.20
C ALA A 411 8.10 -5.97 16.96
N LEU A 412 8.64 -6.17 15.75
CA LEU A 412 9.38 -7.37 15.37
C LEU A 412 10.87 -7.07 15.16
N ASP A 413 11.74 -7.76 15.88
CA ASP A 413 13.19 -7.64 15.69
C ASP A 413 13.59 -8.24 14.33
N PRO A 414 14.17 -7.44 13.40
CA PRO A 414 14.47 -7.90 12.05
C PRO A 414 15.62 -8.91 11.99
N THR A 415 16.38 -9.08 13.07
CA THR A 415 17.55 -9.98 13.16
C THR A 415 17.19 -11.39 13.61
N TYR A 416 15.97 -11.60 14.11
CA TYR A 416 15.47 -12.90 14.54
C TYR A 416 14.34 -13.40 13.65
N THR A 417 14.24 -14.72 13.48
CA THR A 417 13.10 -15.31 12.77
C THR A 417 11.81 -15.14 13.56
N VAL A 418 10.68 -15.12 12.87
CA VAL A 418 9.33 -15.03 13.46
C VAL A 418 9.14 -16.09 14.54
N GLY A 419 9.49 -17.34 14.22
CA GLY A 419 9.33 -18.46 15.14
C GLY A 419 10.23 -18.34 16.37
N ARG A 420 11.41 -17.73 16.26
CA ARG A 420 12.29 -17.50 17.41
C ARG A 420 11.70 -16.47 18.37
N GLN A 421 11.18 -15.37 17.84
CA GLN A 421 10.57 -14.30 18.66
C GLN A 421 9.30 -14.79 19.35
N LEU A 422 8.44 -15.52 18.63
CA LEU A 422 7.26 -16.15 19.21
C LEU A 422 7.64 -17.20 20.26
N ALA A 423 8.66 -18.03 19.99
CA ALA A 423 9.13 -19.04 20.94
C ALA A 423 9.65 -18.39 22.24
N GLU A 424 10.34 -17.26 22.14
CA GLU A 424 10.82 -16.50 23.29
C GLU A 424 9.65 -16.00 24.15
N ALA A 425 8.65 -15.36 23.53
CA ALA A 425 7.46 -14.88 24.24
C ALA A 425 6.67 -16.03 24.89
N VAL A 426 6.46 -17.14 24.17
CA VAL A 426 5.79 -18.34 24.71
C VAL A 426 6.56 -18.92 25.88
N THR A 427 7.89 -19.05 25.76
CA THR A 427 8.73 -19.59 26.85
C THR A 427 8.68 -18.69 28.07
N ARG A 428 8.70 -17.37 27.87
CA ARG A 428 8.70 -16.36 28.94
C ARG A 428 7.39 -16.33 29.73
N HIS A 429 6.26 -16.46 29.05
CA HIS A 429 4.93 -16.25 29.64
C HIS A 429 4.18 -17.54 29.97
N GLN A 430 4.34 -18.62 29.20
CA GLN A 430 3.62 -19.88 29.42
C GLN A 430 4.47 -20.98 30.07
N ARG A 431 5.76 -20.74 30.33
CA ARG A 431 6.70 -21.69 30.94
C ARG A 431 6.83 -23.02 30.18
N LEU A 432 6.43 -23.06 28.91
CA LEU A 432 6.60 -24.21 28.02
C LEU A 432 8.07 -24.37 27.62
N ARG A 433 8.50 -25.59 27.27
CA ARG A 433 9.86 -25.89 26.79
C ARG A 433 9.86 -26.90 25.64
N GLY A 434 10.94 -26.87 24.84
CA GLY A 434 11.24 -27.90 23.85
C GLY A 434 10.19 -28.02 22.74
N ARG A 435 9.60 -29.20 22.57
CA ARG A 435 8.60 -29.49 21.54
C ARG A 435 7.30 -28.69 21.73
N ALA A 436 6.84 -28.53 22.97
CA ALA A 436 5.61 -27.80 23.28
C ALA A 436 5.66 -26.32 22.85
N VAL A 437 6.84 -25.68 22.92
CA VAL A 437 7.02 -24.30 22.43
C VAL A 437 6.82 -24.23 20.92
N ARG A 438 7.36 -25.19 20.17
CA ARG A 438 7.22 -25.21 18.70
C ARG A 438 5.78 -25.41 18.28
N GLU A 439 5.07 -26.35 18.92
CA GLU A 439 3.65 -26.60 18.68
C GLU A 439 2.81 -25.36 19.00
N ARG A 440 3.11 -24.67 20.11
CA ARG A 440 2.41 -23.43 20.47
C ARG A 440 2.68 -22.28 19.50
N VAL A 441 3.91 -22.13 19.01
CA VAL A 441 4.25 -21.13 17.97
C VAL A 441 3.48 -21.38 16.68
N GLU A 442 3.38 -22.64 16.28
CA GLU A 442 2.62 -23.03 15.09
C GLU A 442 1.12 -22.77 15.26
N GLU A 443 0.57 -23.09 16.44
CA GLU A 443 -0.81 -22.81 16.81
C GLU A 443 -1.09 -21.29 16.78
N LEU A 444 -0.22 -20.46 17.37
CA LEU A 444 -0.34 -18.99 17.34
C LEU A 444 -0.38 -18.45 15.92
N LEU A 445 0.53 -18.90 15.05
CA LEU A 445 0.56 -18.51 13.64
C LEU A 445 -0.69 -19.00 12.89
N THR A 446 -1.21 -20.17 13.23
CA THR A 446 -2.45 -20.69 12.67
C THR A 446 -3.66 -19.85 13.10
N MET A 447 -3.74 -19.46 14.38
CA MET A 447 -4.82 -18.62 14.92
C MET A 447 -4.91 -17.26 14.23
N VAL A 448 -3.79 -16.70 13.78
CA VAL A 448 -3.76 -15.43 13.03
C VAL A 448 -3.88 -15.60 11.51
N ASN A 449 -4.27 -16.80 11.06
CA ASN A 449 -4.45 -17.18 9.65
C ASN A 449 -3.18 -16.97 8.79
N ILE A 450 -1.99 -17.27 9.33
CA ILE A 450 -0.76 -17.25 8.53
C ILE A 450 -0.72 -18.48 7.61
N PRO A 451 -0.55 -18.31 6.29
CA PRO A 451 -0.42 -19.44 5.38
C PRO A 451 0.93 -20.14 5.59
N ALA A 452 0.91 -21.48 5.63
CA ALA A 452 2.06 -22.31 5.93
C ALA A 452 2.84 -21.85 7.19
N PRO A 453 2.22 -21.95 8.39
CA PRO A 453 2.79 -21.48 9.66
C PRO A 453 4.25 -21.88 9.88
N GLU A 454 4.59 -23.15 9.66
CA GLU A 454 5.96 -23.65 9.80
C GLU A 454 6.97 -22.92 8.91
N ALA A 455 6.58 -22.64 7.66
CA ALA A 455 7.44 -21.97 6.70
C ALA A 455 7.64 -20.50 7.08
N VAL A 456 6.59 -19.84 7.56
CA VAL A 456 6.65 -18.44 8.02
C VAL A 456 7.40 -18.30 9.34
N ALA A 457 7.29 -19.28 10.25
CA ALA A 457 8.10 -19.32 11.47
C ALA A 457 9.61 -19.30 11.19
N ARG A 458 10.04 -19.81 10.03
CA ARG A 458 11.45 -19.79 9.58
C ARG A 458 11.85 -18.49 8.87
N ARG A 459 10.91 -17.59 8.58
CA ARG A 459 11.18 -16.31 7.92
C ARG A 459 11.58 -15.23 8.93
N TYR A 460 12.23 -14.20 8.43
CA TYR A 460 12.49 -12.96 9.16
C TYR A 460 11.39 -11.92 8.88
N PRO A 461 11.17 -10.93 9.76
CA PRO A 461 10.14 -9.91 9.57
C PRO A 461 10.21 -9.18 8.22
N HIS A 462 11.41 -8.86 7.75
CA HIS A 462 11.62 -8.18 6.44
C HIS A 462 11.27 -9.05 5.22
N GLN A 463 10.88 -10.32 5.41
CA GLN A 463 10.43 -11.25 4.39
C GLN A 463 8.89 -11.42 4.38
N LEU A 464 8.17 -10.64 5.19
CA LEU A 464 6.71 -10.69 5.35
C LEU A 464 6.05 -9.49 4.66
N SER A 465 4.84 -9.69 4.11
CA SER A 465 3.97 -8.58 3.70
C SER A 465 3.54 -7.75 4.91
N GLY A 466 3.07 -6.51 4.70
CA GLY A 466 2.54 -5.68 5.80
C GLY A 466 1.45 -6.40 6.58
N GLY A 467 0.48 -7.03 5.88
CA GLY A 467 -0.57 -7.85 6.51
C GLY A 467 -0.04 -9.08 7.24
N MET A 468 0.96 -9.79 6.69
CA MET A 468 1.59 -10.92 7.39
C MET A 468 2.36 -10.46 8.63
N ALA A 469 3.08 -9.34 8.55
CA ALA A 469 3.76 -8.75 9.69
C ALA A 469 2.77 -8.33 10.78
N GLN A 470 1.64 -7.73 10.41
CA GLN A 470 0.55 -7.41 11.34
C GLN A 470 -0.01 -8.66 12.02
N ARG A 471 -0.33 -9.70 11.25
CA ARG A 471 -0.78 -11.00 11.79
C ARG A 471 0.25 -11.60 12.76
N VAL A 472 1.54 -11.54 12.42
CA VAL A 472 2.62 -12.03 13.29
C VAL A 472 2.76 -11.16 14.56
N ALA A 473 2.61 -9.84 14.47
CA ALA A 473 2.61 -8.95 15.63
C ALA A 473 1.43 -9.25 16.57
N ILE A 474 0.24 -9.52 16.01
CA ILE A 474 -0.92 -10.01 16.77
C ILE A 474 -0.61 -11.36 17.42
N ALA A 475 -0.01 -12.31 16.69
CA ALA A 475 0.38 -13.61 17.25
C ALA A 475 1.37 -13.46 18.42
N LEU A 476 2.30 -12.50 18.32
CA LEU A 476 3.25 -12.19 19.38
C LEU A 476 2.56 -11.60 20.60
N ALA A 477 1.61 -10.69 20.41
CA ALA A 477 0.77 -10.15 21.47
C ALA A 477 -0.06 -11.25 22.17
N LEU A 478 -0.56 -12.23 21.43
CA LEU A 478 -1.33 -13.35 21.96
C LEU A 478 -0.48 -14.45 22.61
N ALA A 479 0.85 -14.38 22.50
CA ALA A 479 1.74 -15.46 22.94
C ALA A 479 1.63 -15.78 24.44
N GLY A 480 1.23 -14.80 25.27
CA GLY A 480 0.99 -14.99 26.70
C GLY A 480 -0.41 -15.50 27.08
N GLY A 481 -1.37 -15.50 26.15
CA GLY A 481 -2.78 -15.75 26.45
C GLY A 481 -3.46 -14.61 27.22
N PRO A 482 -3.42 -13.36 26.71
CA PRO A 482 -3.92 -12.19 27.42
C PRO A 482 -5.45 -12.22 27.63
N LYS A 483 -5.91 -11.62 28.73
CA LYS A 483 -7.33 -11.31 28.98
C LYS A 483 -7.74 -9.98 28.33
N LEU A 484 -6.79 -9.07 28.11
CA LEU A 484 -6.99 -7.77 27.46
C LEU A 484 -5.97 -7.55 26.34
N LEU A 485 -6.46 -7.20 25.15
CA LEU A 485 -5.65 -6.71 24.04
C LEU A 485 -5.87 -5.21 23.84
N ILE A 486 -4.79 -4.44 23.95
CA ILE A 486 -4.76 -3.04 23.56
C ILE A 486 -4.20 -2.97 22.13
N ALA A 487 -5.00 -2.48 21.19
CA ALA A 487 -4.63 -2.38 19.78
C ALA A 487 -4.62 -0.90 19.38
N ASP A 488 -3.43 -0.32 19.22
CA ASP A 488 -3.27 1.08 18.84
C ASP A 488 -3.09 1.20 17.33
N GLU A 489 -4.11 1.75 16.66
CA GLU A 489 -4.16 1.93 15.21
C GLU A 489 -3.78 0.67 14.42
N PRO A 490 -4.37 -0.51 14.71
CA PRO A 490 -3.87 -1.81 14.27
C PRO A 490 -3.98 -2.06 12.76
N THR A 491 -4.63 -1.16 12.02
CA THR A 491 -4.82 -1.24 10.57
C THR A 491 -4.21 -0.05 9.83
N THR A 492 -3.57 0.88 10.54
CA THR A 492 -2.91 2.01 9.92
C THR A 492 -1.75 1.52 9.04
N ALA A 493 -1.57 2.17 7.88
CA ALA A 493 -0.57 1.80 6.85
C ALA A 493 -0.80 0.46 6.12
N LEU A 494 -1.98 -0.16 6.27
CA LEU A 494 -2.41 -1.31 5.46
C LEU A 494 -3.35 -0.85 4.35
N ASP A 495 -3.42 -1.58 3.24
CA ASP A 495 -4.44 -1.35 2.23
C ASP A 495 -5.83 -1.75 2.74
N VAL A 496 -6.88 -1.18 2.15
CA VAL A 496 -8.27 -1.35 2.59
C VAL A 496 -8.70 -2.83 2.63
N THR A 497 -8.16 -3.67 1.75
CA THR A 497 -8.51 -5.10 1.75
C THR A 497 -7.88 -5.81 2.94
N VAL A 498 -6.59 -5.60 3.17
CA VAL A 498 -5.88 -6.18 4.32
C VAL A 498 -6.42 -5.64 5.65
N GLN A 499 -6.81 -4.36 5.72
CA GLN A 499 -7.47 -3.78 6.90
C GLN A 499 -8.72 -4.59 7.27
N ALA A 500 -9.63 -4.84 6.32
CA ALA A 500 -10.86 -5.60 6.57
C ALA A 500 -10.56 -7.04 7.06
N GLU A 501 -9.52 -7.68 6.52
CA GLU A 501 -9.10 -9.01 6.97
C GLU A 501 -8.55 -9.01 8.40
N ILE A 502 -7.79 -7.98 8.79
CA ILE A 502 -7.25 -7.84 10.16
C ILE A 502 -8.37 -7.57 11.16
N LEU A 503 -9.33 -6.71 10.83
CA LEU A 503 -10.50 -6.46 11.68
C LEU A 503 -11.34 -7.72 11.90
N THR A 504 -11.57 -8.48 10.83
CA THR A 504 -12.26 -9.78 10.90
C THR A 504 -11.50 -10.75 11.80
N LEU A 505 -10.17 -10.83 11.65
CA LEU A 505 -9.34 -11.65 12.53
C LEU A 505 -9.46 -11.24 14.00
N LEU A 506 -9.41 -9.94 14.32
CA LEU A 506 -9.56 -9.46 15.70
C LEU A 506 -10.92 -9.81 16.29
N ARG A 507 -12.00 -9.69 15.50
CA ARG A 507 -13.34 -10.11 15.90
C ARG A 507 -13.41 -11.60 16.21
N ASP A 508 -12.88 -12.44 15.32
CA ASP A 508 -12.89 -13.89 15.48
C ASP A 508 -12.07 -14.32 16.71
N LEU A 509 -10.93 -13.69 16.93
CA LEU A 509 -10.09 -13.92 18.11
C LEU A 509 -10.81 -13.54 19.39
N GLN A 510 -11.41 -12.35 19.44
CA GLN A 510 -12.19 -11.86 20.58
C GLN A 510 -13.33 -12.84 20.92
N ALA A 511 -14.08 -13.29 19.92
CA ALA A 511 -15.21 -14.19 20.13
C ALA A 511 -14.76 -15.57 20.62
N ARG A 512 -13.64 -16.08 20.10
CA ARG A 512 -13.09 -17.38 20.48
C ARG A 512 -12.45 -17.40 21.86
N THR A 513 -11.81 -16.31 22.28
CA THR A 513 -11.05 -16.27 23.53
C THR A 513 -11.76 -15.53 24.65
N SER A 514 -12.90 -14.87 24.36
CA SER A 514 -13.60 -13.96 25.29
C SER A 514 -12.69 -12.85 25.86
N MET A 515 -11.63 -12.52 25.13
CA MET A 515 -10.67 -11.48 25.51
C MET A 515 -11.31 -10.09 25.36
N ALA A 516 -11.06 -9.18 26.29
CA ALA A 516 -11.42 -7.78 26.13
C ALA A 516 -10.51 -7.11 25.11
N VAL A 517 -11.04 -6.18 24.32
CA VAL A 517 -10.27 -5.42 23.33
C VAL A 517 -10.44 -3.93 23.57
N LEU A 518 -9.34 -3.22 23.79
CA LEU A 518 -9.30 -1.76 23.75
C LEU A 518 -8.68 -1.35 22.42
N ILE A 519 -9.49 -0.86 21.49
CA ILE A 519 -9.01 -0.41 20.19
C ILE A 519 -8.88 1.11 20.17
N VAL A 520 -7.70 1.62 19.86
CA VAL A 520 -7.45 3.03 19.64
C VAL A 520 -7.44 3.27 18.14
N THR A 521 -8.30 4.16 17.64
CA THR A 521 -8.35 4.47 16.21
C THR A 521 -8.88 5.88 15.95
N HIS A 522 -8.67 6.38 14.74
CA HIS A 522 -9.32 7.57 14.21
C HIS A 522 -10.42 7.23 13.19
N ASP A 523 -10.58 5.97 12.82
CA ASP A 523 -11.52 5.51 11.79
C ASP A 523 -12.85 5.05 12.41
N TRP A 524 -13.93 5.78 12.11
CA TRP A 524 -15.27 5.44 12.56
C TRP A 524 -15.83 4.17 11.93
N GLY A 525 -15.37 3.78 10.73
CA GLY A 525 -15.72 2.49 10.13
C GLY A 525 -15.25 1.32 11.00
N VAL A 526 -14.02 1.40 11.53
CA VAL A 526 -13.47 0.39 12.46
C VAL A 526 -14.29 0.33 13.75
N VAL A 527 -14.70 1.49 14.28
CA VAL A 527 -15.50 1.59 15.51
C VAL A 527 -16.87 0.95 15.30
N ALA A 528 -17.55 1.27 14.19
CA ALA A 528 -18.83 0.68 13.83
C ALA A 528 -18.75 -0.85 13.67
N ASP A 529 -17.64 -1.34 13.12
CA ASP A 529 -17.48 -2.75 12.76
C ASP A 529 -17.10 -3.66 13.96
N LEU A 530 -16.35 -3.14 14.94
CA LEU A 530 -15.76 -3.96 16.01
C LEU A 530 -16.18 -3.58 17.44
N CYS A 531 -16.58 -2.33 17.69
CA CYS A 531 -16.74 -1.83 19.06
C CYS A 531 -18.17 -1.98 19.59
N HIS A 532 -18.29 -2.27 20.88
CA HIS A 532 -19.57 -2.28 21.59
C HIS A 532 -19.89 -0.89 22.15
N ARG A 533 -18.86 -0.21 22.65
CA ARG A 533 -18.91 1.15 23.19
C ARG A 533 -17.74 1.96 22.63
N ALA A 534 -17.89 3.27 22.59
CA ALA A 534 -16.83 4.18 22.19
C ALA A 534 -16.69 5.31 23.20
N VAL A 535 -15.44 5.73 23.40
CA VAL A 535 -15.00 6.90 24.15
C VAL A 535 -14.35 7.86 23.17
N VAL A 536 -14.91 9.05 23.03
CA VAL A 536 -14.39 10.11 22.16
C VAL A 536 -13.50 11.02 22.98
N MET A 537 -12.24 11.13 22.57
CA MET A 537 -11.24 11.98 23.19
C MET A 537 -10.97 13.23 22.36
N TYR A 538 -10.93 14.37 23.02
CA TYR A 538 -10.49 15.64 22.43
C TYR A 538 -9.54 16.36 23.39
N ALA A 539 -8.39 16.80 22.87
CA ALA A 539 -7.41 17.58 23.61
C ALA A 539 -7.17 17.05 25.05
N GLY A 540 -6.89 15.75 25.20
CA GLY A 540 -6.55 15.13 26.49
C GLY A 540 -7.72 14.81 27.42
N GLN A 541 -8.98 15.02 27.02
CA GLN A 541 -10.17 14.73 27.82
C GLN A 541 -11.17 13.84 27.06
N ILE A 542 -11.95 13.06 27.79
CA ILE A 542 -13.16 12.44 27.26
C ILE A 542 -14.22 13.53 27.07
N VAL A 543 -14.78 13.59 25.86
CA VAL A 543 -15.87 14.50 25.50
C VAL A 543 -17.20 13.80 25.31
N GLU A 544 -17.21 12.53 24.93
CA GLU A 544 -18.43 11.73 24.83
C GLU A 544 -18.11 10.25 25.04
N GLU A 545 -19.02 9.51 25.68
CA GLU A 545 -18.95 8.05 25.80
C GLU A 545 -20.36 7.47 25.71
N ALA A 546 -20.52 6.45 24.87
CA ALA A 546 -21.80 5.79 24.64
C ALA A 546 -21.62 4.42 24.01
N ARG A 547 -22.72 3.66 23.91
CA ARG A 547 -22.84 2.57 22.94
C ARG A 547 -22.62 3.09 21.52
N VAL A 548 -21.94 2.32 20.70
CA VAL A 548 -21.61 2.73 19.32
C VAL A 548 -22.90 3.04 18.54
N GLU A 549 -23.92 2.18 18.64
CA GLU A 549 -25.17 2.37 17.90
C GLU A 549 -25.85 3.71 18.26
N ALA A 550 -25.90 4.04 19.55
CA ALA A 550 -26.50 5.29 20.03
C ALA A 550 -25.68 6.54 19.66
N MET A 551 -24.36 6.40 19.52
CA MET A 551 -23.46 7.48 19.13
C MET A 551 -23.60 7.82 17.64
N PHE A 552 -23.72 6.80 16.78
CA PHE A 552 -23.97 6.97 15.35
C PHE A 552 -25.37 7.54 15.07
N ASP A 553 -26.38 7.09 15.82
CA ASP A 553 -27.75 7.60 15.68
C ASP A 553 -27.85 9.06 16.12
N ARG A 554 -27.37 9.39 17.32
CA ARG A 554 -27.49 10.73 17.89
C ARG A 554 -26.28 11.11 18.75
N PRO A 555 -25.23 11.73 18.21
CA PRO A 555 -24.09 12.21 19.00
C PRO A 555 -24.47 13.39 19.90
N PHE A 556 -23.98 13.40 21.15
CA PHE A 556 -24.26 14.42 22.17
C PHE A 556 -23.10 15.41 22.40
N HIS A 557 -22.10 15.39 21.54
CA HIS A 557 -21.06 16.41 21.51
C HIS A 557 -20.83 16.88 20.05
N PRO A 558 -20.78 18.21 19.79
CA PRO A 558 -20.60 18.74 18.42
C PRO A 558 -19.31 18.24 17.74
N TYR A 559 -18.27 17.98 18.52
CA TYR A 559 -17.06 17.31 18.02
C TYR A 559 -17.34 15.90 17.46
N THR A 560 -18.05 15.06 18.22
CA THR A 560 -18.43 13.72 17.78
C THR A 560 -19.26 13.77 16.51
N ALA A 561 -20.24 14.68 16.46
CA ALA A 561 -21.06 14.92 15.27
C ALA A 561 -20.20 15.29 14.06
N GLY A 562 -19.26 16.23 14.24
CA GLY A 562 -18.33 16.63 13.19
C GLY A 562 -17.42 15.48 12.71
N LEU A 563 -16.95 14.62 13.61
CA LEU A 563 -16.12 13.48 13.23
C LEU A 563 -16.91 12.43 12.43
N LEU A 564 -18.16 12.17 12.82
CA LEU A 564 -19.06 11.26 12.11
C LEU A 564 -19.43 11.82 10.73
N ALA A 565 -19.72 13.11 10.64
CA ALA A 565 -20.02 13.79 9.38
C ALA A 565 -18.83 13.79 8.41
N ALA A 566 -17.61 13.87 8.92
CA ALA A 566 -16.38 13.80 8.13
C ALA A 566 -16.01 12.38 7.65
N ASN A 567 -16.85 11.37 7.90
CA ASN A 567 -16.56 9.99 7.53
C ASN A 567 -16.79 9.73 6.03
N PRO A 568 -15.75 9.37 5.25
CA PRO A 568 -15.87 9.11 3.81
C PRO A 568 -16.83 7.96 3.47
N HIS A 569 -17.06 7.01 4.38
CA HIS A 569 -18.00 5.90 4.15
C HIS A 569 -19.46 6.33 4.09
N LEU A 570 -19.78 7.54 4.58
CA LEU A 570 -21.13 8.11 4.57
C LEU A 570 -21.31 9.17 3.47
N ALA A 571 -20.26 9.44 2.67
CA ALA A 571 -20.29 10.45 1.63
C ALA A 571 -20.97 9.95 0.35
N SER A 572 -21.69 10.85 -0.34
CA SER A 572 -22.18 10.64 -1.71
C SER A 572 -21.13 11.09 -2.73
N ASP A 573 -21.02 10.36 -3.85
CA ASP A 573 -20.08 10.70 -4.93
C ASP A 573 -20.27 12.14 -5.42
N GLY A 574 -19.17 12.89 -5.49
CA GLY A 574 -19.15 14.28 -5.98
C GLY A 574 -19.47 15.37 -4.95
N GLN A 575 -19.76 15.02 -3.69
CA GLN A 575 -19.89 15.99 -2.60
C GLN A 575 -18.57 16.16 -1.83
N SER A 576 -18.24 17.40 -1.47
CA SER A 576 -17.14 17.66 -0.54
C SER A 576 -17.55 17.20 0.85
N LEU A 577 -16.67 16.43 1.50
CA LEU A 577 -16.86 16.06 2.90
C LEU A 577 -16.86 17.31 3.79
N PRO A 578 -17.76 17.41 4.78
CA PRO A 578 -17.67 18.44 5.80
C PRO A 578 -16.38 18.23 6.60
N THR A 579 -15.73 19.33 6.96
CA THR A 579 -14.47 19.30 7.74
C THR A 579 -14.65 20.08 9.03
N ILE A 580 -14.00 19.61 10.09
CA ILE A 580 -13.93 20.37 11.35
C ILE A 580 -12.81 21.41 11.19
N PRO A 581 -13.12 22.72 11.17
CA PRO A 581 -12.12 23.75 10.89
C PRO A 581 -11.04 23.80 11.97
N GLY A 582 -9.82 24.16 11.58
CA GLY A 582 -8.67 24.25 12.48
C GLY A 582 -8.09 22.89 12.89
N THR A 583 -7.22 22.90 13.90
CA THR A 583 -6.54 21.70 14.42
C THR A 583 -6.75 21.57 15.93
N VAL A 584 -6.48 20.39 16.50
CA VAL A 584 -6.51 20.17 17.94
C VAL A 584 -5.49 21.11 18.61
N PRO A 585 -5.86 21.92 19.62
CA PRO A 585 -4.93 22.82 20.28
C PRO A 585 -3.83 22.03 21.00
N ALA A 586 -2.61 22.56 20.96
CA ALA A 586 -1.50 21.95 21.68
C ALA A 586 -1.77 21.98 23.19
N PRO A 587 -1.21 21.03 23.97
CA PRO A 587 -1.42 20.94 25.42
C PRO A 587 -1.24 22.23 26.23
N ARG A 588 -0.27 23.07 25.84
CA ARG A 588 0.02 24.37 26.46
C ARG A 588 -1.03 25.46 26.15
N ASP A 589 -1.83 25.25 25.12
CA ASP A 589 -2.77 26.22 24.56
C ASP A 589 -4.24 25.79 24.84
N TRP A 590 -4.45 24.87 25.78
CA TRP A 590 -5.79 24.43 26.16
C TRP A 590 -6.56 25.56 26.86
N PRO A 591 -7.78 25.89 26.41
CA PRO A 591 -8.58 26.93 27.05
C PRO A 591 -9.11 26.44 28.42
N PRO A 592 -9.46 27.36 29.33
CA PRO A 592 -9.96 27.02 30.66
C PRO A 592 -11.35 26.36 30.64
N GLY A 593 -12.20 26.72 29.67
CA GLY A 593 -13.52 26.14 29.50
C GLY A 593 -13.56 24.86 28.65
N CYS A 594 -14.53 24.77 27.74
CA CYS A 594 -14.61 23.69 26.76
C CYS A 594 -13.43 23.79 25.77
N ARG A 595 -12.62 22.73 25.70
CA ARG A 595 -11.45 22.66 24.79
C ARG A 595 -11.83 22.77 23.32
N PHE A 596 -13.04 22.38 22.97
CA PHE A 596 -13.55 22.41 21.60
C PHE A 596 -14.22 23.74 21.24
N ALA A 597 -14.41 24.68 22.18
CA ALA A 597 -15.21 25.89 21.96
C ALA A 597 -14.77 26.69 20.72
N ALA A 598 -13.46 26.84 20.48
CA ALA A 598 -12.95 27.60 19.33
C ALA A 598 -13.27 26.99 17.96
N ARG A 599 -13.66 25.70 17.91
CA ARG A 599 -14.00 24.95 16.69
C ARG A 599 -15.47 24.52 16.67
N CYS A 600 -16.23 24.87 17.70
CA CYS A 600 -17.61 24.42 17.90
C CYS A 600 -18.59 25.41 17.27
N THR A 601 -19.49 24.92 16.43
CA THR A 601 -20.57 25.72 15.82
C THR A 601 -21.63 26.15 16.82
N LEU A 602 -21.70 25.48 17.98
CA LEU A 602 -22.60 25.79 19.10
C LEU A 602 -21.90 26.55 20.24
N ALA A 603 -20.72 27.15 20.00
CA ALA A 603 -20.01 27.86 21.05
C ALA A 603 -20.80 29.07 21.56
N THR A 604 -20.92 29.18 22.88
CA THR A 604 -21.51 30.34 23.58
C THR A 604 -20.56 30.80 24.69
N ASP A 605 -20.85 31.93 25.35
CA ASP A 605 -20.03 32.42 26.48
C ASP A 605 -19.95 31.42 27.64
N ARG A 606 -20.95 30.53 27.78
CA ARG A 606 -20.94 29.43 28.76
C ARG A 606 -19.87 28.38 28.47
N CYS A 607 -19.36 28.31 27.24
CA CYS A 607 -18.34 27.36 26.84
C CYS A 607 -16.92 27.83 27.15
N THR A 608 -16.69 29.12 27.40
CA THR A 608 -15.32 29.70 27.47
C THR A 608 -14.86 30.02 28.89
N GLY A 609 -15.78 30.21 29.84
CA GLY A 609 -15.48 30.60 31.21
C GLY A 609 -14.87 29.50 32.09
N GLU A 610 -15.69 28.52 32.51
CA GLU A 610 -15.31 27.49 33.49
C GLU A 610 -15.17 26.09 32.85
N PRO A 611 -14.38 25.18 33.46
CA PRO A 611 -14.26 23.81 32.99
C PRO A 611 -15.62 23.11 32.88
N VAL A 612 -15.91 22.57 31.70
CA VAL A 612 -17.15 21.82 31.46
C VAL A 612 -17.03 20.43 32.07
N ALA A 613 -17.95 20.06 32.97
CA ALA A 613 -18.00 18.74 33.58
C ALA A 613 -18.48 17.66 32.59
N LEU A 614 -18.00 16.42 32.78
CA LEU A 614 -18.59 15.25 32.12
C LEU A 614 -19.89 14.92 32.85
N THR A 615 -21.01 14.90 32.13
CA THR A 615 -22.36 14.69 32.69
C THR A 615 -23.01 13.45 32.07
N VAL A 616 -24.03 12.91 32.73
CA VAL A 616 -24.84 11.78 32.23
C VAL A 616 -26.19 12.33 31.75
N PRO A 617 -26.30 12.83 30.50
CA PRO A 617 -27.57 13.33 29.95
C PRO A 617 -28.65 12.25 29.85
N ALA A 618 -28.27 10.99 29.63
CA ALA A 618 -29.19 9.86 29.53
C ALA A 618 -28.49 8.58 30.03
N PRO A 619 -29.24 7.53 30.41
CA PRO A 619 -28.65 6.27 30.86
C PRO A 619 -27.65 5.73 29.83
N GLY A 620 -26.42 5.42 30.26
CA GLY A 620 -25.39 4.90 29.35
C GLY A 620 -24.73 5.92 28.42
N ARG A 621 -25.06 7.22 28.58
CA ARG A 621 -24.56 8.32 27.73
C ARG A 621 -23.84 9.34 28.61
N LEU A 622 -22.56 9.57 28.33
CA LEU A 622 -21.74 10.60 28.98
C LEU A 622 -21.37 11.65 27.94
N THR A 623 -21.42 12.94 28.30
CA THR A 623 -20.95 14.03 27.44
C THR A 623 -20.39 15.19 28.23
N ARG A 624 -19.37 15.85 27.69
CA ARG A 624 -18.74 17.06 28.23
C ARG A 624 -19.18 18.28 27.43
N CYS A 625 -20.48 18.55 27.42
CA CYS A 625 -21.07 19.64 26.66
C CYS A 625 -22.10 20.41 27.50
N VAL A 626 -22.03 21.75 27.48
CA VAL A 626 -23.02 22.60 28.16
C VAL A 626 -24.40 22.59 27.46
N HIS A 627 -24.46 22.15 26.21
CA HIS A 627 -25.66 22.03 25.39
C HIS A 627 -26.24 20.60 25.38
N SER A 628 -25.81 19.72 26.28
CA SER A 628 -26.21 18.31 26.29
C SER A 628 -27.73 18.10 26.37
N SER A 629 -28.44 18.92 27.15
CA SER A 629 -29.91 18.88 27.25
C SER A 629 -30.63 19.32 25.98
N GLN A 630 -30.06 20.28 25.24
CA GLN A 630 -30.58 20.71 23.94
C GLN A 630 -30.35 19.64 22.88
N LEU A 631 -29.13 19.09 22.82
CA LEU A 631 -28.76 18.02 21.89
C LEU A 631 -29.58 16.73 22.11
N LEU A 632 -29.98 16.46 23.36
CA LEU A 632 -30.94 15.40 23.68
C LEU A 632 -32.31 15.61 23.04
N ALA A 633 -32.81 16.85 23.04
CA ALA A 633 -34.16 17.18 22.58
C ALA A 633 -34.25 17.35 21.06
N GLU A 634 -33.24 17.98 20.45
CA GLU A 634 -33.29 18.44 19.05
C GLU A 634 -32.37 17.63 18.11
N GLY A 635 -31.42 16.85 18.66
CA GLY A 635 -30.33 16.24 17.91
C GLY A 635 -29.18 17.24 17.64
N ALA A 636 -28.01 16.73 17.23
CA ALA A 636 -26.91 17.60 16.82
C ALA A 636 -27.20 18.22 15.44
N PRO A 637 -26.94 19.54 15.24
CA PRO A 637 -27.07 20.14 13.92
C PRO A 637 -26.07 19.50 12.96
N SER A 638 -26.56 19.11 11.78
CA SER A 638 -25.82 18.46 10.69
C SER A 638 -24.76 19.36 10.06
#